data_AF-A0A8T2U363-F1
#
_entry.id   AF-A0A8T2U363-F1
#
_cell.length_a   1.000
_cell.length_b   1.000
_cell.length_c   1.000
_cell.angle_alpha   90.00
_cell.angle_beta   90.00
_cell.angle_gamma   90.00
#
_symmetry.space_group_name_H-M   'P 1'
#
loop_
_entity.id
_entity.type
_entity.pdbx_description
1 polymer ?
#
loop_
_entity_poly.entity_id
_entity_poly.type
_entity_poly.pdbx_seq_one_letter_code
_entity_poly.pdbx_strand_id
1 'polypeptide(L)'
;MLGSQVSSTVASHRSFASQVTSSNKTTSAHGGEGDISGIHSSDSIIPPHVGKPPETIEEEWAKKPFVMPDDEEIFRIRGLEKRRKQQKKLDNMLPVAEKTTFASRMAATVASDSLKEELLAINERIAKEMESIKAATVLPTEHYHREKENMAEFIAKKREIFLVQMSLDNKRAEIRKLEERAYQREEALRKSEQMLVEDTAQFEAFLKQNDEKVQEALKKAEQQTKLKQDKLADIKRLNANMATVKKDLNKFQEQLDECKKYKDFILSLTPKEWLEANSNPIAELGKNKNDANESSAIGSEGEETDTVPMEPMYFQSPNQLLEIFRDLEEKNLLLMQESQDIETSLEELKSKFNDIKIKNEAKITNLKSQLQSILMAIKTEEDRQTSLQKKTNVNTIDKKFDVSFDELAAKVSEVYVRCGLEDDPSIGTLQKLTSIEAKLEESILALQGIPADFIEQTEKSREKQRRLALREEKMEKQRIEQEKRAERSLERAHAPIPRKTGKPIMFRSHLFKKKKRQVTEVKTDEDKELIEFLERDY
;
A
#
# COMPACT_ATOMS: atom_id res chain seq x y z
N MET A 1 19.00 -31.03 -17.76
CA MET A 1 18.41 -32.39 -17.85
C MET A 1 16.99 -32.21 -18.34
N LEU A 2 16.77 -32.37 -19.66
CA LEU A 2 16.29 -33.61 -20.30
C LEU A 2 14.83 -33.88 -19.88
N GLY A 3 13.83 -33.92 -20.76
CA GLY A 3 13.77 -33.93 -22.22
C GLY A 3 12.39 -33.44 -22.71
N SER A 4 12.33 -32.88 -23.92
CA SER A 4 11.90 -33.55 -25.18
C SER A 4 10.42 -33.24 -25.47
N GLN A 5 10.09 -32.32 -26.40
CA GLN A 5 9.76 -32.61 -27.83
C GLN A 5 8.82 -33.82 -27.99
N VAL A 6 7.69 -33.75 -28.70
CA VAL A 6 7.61 -33.58 -30.17
C VAL A 6 6.24 -33.01 -30.64
N SER A 7 6.29 -32.29 -31.76
CA SER A 7 5.22 -31.78 -32.64
C SER A 7 4.25 -32.82 -33.27
N SER A 8 3.20 -32.26 -33.89
CA SER A 8 2.58 -32.68 -35.17
C SER A 8 1.52 -33.80 -35.10
N THR A 9 0.43 -33.89 -35.88
CA THR A 9 -0.34 -33.08 -36.85
C THR A 9 -1.56 -33.98 -37.21
N VAL A 10 -2.63 -33.39 -37.73
CA VAL A 10 -3.69 -33.99 -38.59
C VAL A 10 -4.74 -34.90 -37.92
N ALA A 11 -5.99 -34.63 -38.28
CA ALA A 11 -7.02 -35.59 -38.71
C ALA A 11 -8.35 -35.44 -37.98
N SER A 12 -9.15 -34.48 -38.45
CA SER A 12 -10.61 -34.63 -38.51
C SER A 12 -10.96 -35.93 -39.23
N HIS A 13 -11.82 -36.76 -38.64
CA HIS A 13 -12.79 -37.59 -39.37
C HIS A 13 -13.79 -38.26 -38.40
N ARG A 14 -15.10 -38.07 -38.72
CA ARG A 14 -16.20 -39.07 -38.81
C ARG A 14 -16.47 -39.96 -37.58
N SER A 15 -17.69 -40.17 -37.08
CA SER A 15 -19.02 -40.42 -37.69
C SER A 15 -20.03 -40.52 -36.51
N PHE A 16 -21.36 -40.58 -36.57
CA PHE A 16 -22.29 -41.26 -37.47
C PHE A 16 -23.72 -40.74 -37.14
N ALA A 17 -24.51 -40.35 -38.14
CA ALA A 17 -25.97 -40.43 -38.10
C ALA A 17 -26.51 -40.39 -39.54
N SER A 18 -27.02 -41.55 -39.99
CA SER A 18 -27.73 -41.81 -41.25
C SER A 18 -28.93 -40.87 -41.42
N GLN A 19 -29.04 -40.17 -42.54
CA GLN A 19 -29.82 -40.52 -43.75
C GLN A 19 -31.28 -40.90 -43.49
N VAL A 20 -32.23 -40.05 -43.94
CA VAL A 20 -33.20 -40.39 -45.00
C VAL A 20 -33.51 -39.12 -45.82
N THR A 21 -33.49 -39.30 -47.14
CA THR A 21 -33.79 -38.41 -48.28
C THR A 21 -35.24 -37.90 -48.27
N SER A 22 -35.63 -36.76 -48.88
CA SER A 22 -35.54 -36.50 -50.32
C SER A 22 -35.98 -35.06 -50.68
N SER A 23 -35.13 -34.38 -51.43
CA SER A 23 -35.41 -33.66 -52.68
C SER A 23 -36.65 -32.74 -52.80
N ASN A 24 -36.42 -31.42 -52.77
CA ASN A 24 -37.19 -30.45 -53.56
C ASN A 24 -36.20 -29.49 -54.26
N LYS A 25 -36.27 -29.46 -55.59
CA LYS A 25 -35.43 -28.63 -56.47
C LYS A 25 -36.28 -27.48 -57.03
N THR A 26 -35.95 -26.27 -56.57
CA THR A 26 -35.76 -24.99 -57.29
C THR A 26 -36.26 -24.92 -58.74
N THR A 27 -36.91 -23.88 -59.26
CA THR A 27 -36.53 -22.46 -59.42
C THR A 27 -37.69 -21.76 -60.16
N SER A 28 -38.19 -20.60 -59.72
CA SER A 28 -37.81 -19.23 -60.13
C SER A 28 -38.38 -18.73 -61.47
N ALA A 29 -39.04 -17.55 -61.38
CA ALA A 29 -39.15 -16.47 -62.37
C ALA A 29 -40.01 -16.70 -63.63
N HIS A 30 -40.66 -15.73 -64.28
CA HIS A 30 -41.14 -14.36 -64.01
C HIS A 30 -41.85 -13.91 -65.32
N GLY A 31 -42.92 -13.10 -65.23
CA GLY A 31 -43.51 -12.33 -66.36
C GLY A 31 -44.39 -13.13 -67.35
N GLY A 32 -45.43 -12.59 -67.98
CA GLY A 32 -46.01 -11.25 -68.02
C GLY A 32 -47.18 -11.24 -69.03
N GLU A 33 -48.14 -10.36 -68.78
CA GLU A 33 -49.02 -9.63 -69.72
C GLU A 33 -49.65 -10.32 -70.95
N GLY A 34 -50.99 -10.37 -70.97
CA GLY A 34 -51.81 -9.38 -71.69
C GLY A 34 -52.07 -9.54 -73.20
N ASP A 35 -53.37 -9.48 -73.55
CA ASP A 35 -53.98 -9.20 -74.86
C ASP A 35 -53.99 -10.36 -75.89
N ILE A 36 -55.03 -10.63 -76.69
CA ILE A 36 -55.90 -9.72 -77.46
C ILE A 36 -57.21 -10.43 -77.88
N SER A 37 -58.18 -9.58 -78.15
CA SER A 37 -59.55 -9.70 -78.67
C SER A 37 -59.82 -10.47 -79.99
N GLY A 38 -61.06 -10.96 -80.10
CA GLY A 38 -61.91 -10.94 -81.33
C GLY A 38 -62.12 -12.31 -82.00
N ILE A 39 -63.26 -12.67 -82.59
CA ILE A 39 -64.42 -11.92 -83.12
C ILE A 39 -65.49 -12.98 -83.54
N HIS A 40 -66.78 -12.70 -83.24
CA HIS A 40 -68.03 -13.08 -83.94
C HIS A 40 -68.47 -14.56 -84.06
N SER A 41 -69.58 -14.97 -83.43
CA SER A 41 -71.01 -14.81 -83.81
C SER A 41 -71.48 -15.68 -84.99
N SER A 42 -72.29 -16.70 -84.69
CA SER A 42 -73.60 -16.91 -85.31
C SER A 42 -74.39 -18.01 -84.58
N ASP A 43 -75.65 -17.70 -84.31
CA ASP A 43 -76.63 -18.53 -83.61
C ASP A 43 -76.97 -19.82 -84.36
N SER A 44 -77.11 -20.93 -83.63
CA SER A 44 -78.15 -21.93 -83.91
C SER A 44 -78.47 -22.75 -82.68
N ILE A 45 -79.75 -22.67 -82.32
CA ILE A 45 -80.42 -23.37 -81.24
C ILE A 45 -80.38 -24.89 -81.51
N ILE A 46 -79.78 -25.65 -80.59
CA ILE A 46 -79.94 -27.11 -80.41
C ILE A 46 -80.26 -27.32 -78.92
N PRO A 47 -81.28 -28.12 -78.56
CA PRO A 47 -81.79 -28.26 -77.19
C PRO A 47 -80.73 -28.79 -76.21
N PRO A 48 -80.87 -28.55 -74.88
CA PRO A 48 -79.91 -29.05 -73.92
C PRO A 48 -79.94 -30.58 -73.96
N HIS A 49 -78.81 -31.17 -74.34
CA HIS A 49 -78.56 -32.59 -74.21
C HIS A 49 -78.66 -32.95 -72.73
N VAL A 50 -79.82 -33.48 -72.33
CA VAL A 50 -79.98 -34.20 -71.07
C VAL A 50 -79.06 -35.42 -71.17
N GLY A 51 -77.86 -35.28 -70.63
CA GLY A 51 -76.97 -36.42 -70.44
C GLY A 51 -77.70 -37.47 -69.63
N LYS A 52 -77.64 -38.73 -70.08
CA LYS A 52 -78.19 -39.87 -69.32
C LYS A 52 -77.75 -39.74 -67.86
N PRO A 53 -78.66 -39.94 -66.89
CA PRO A 53 -78.25 -39.99 -65.49
C PRO A 53 -77.23 -41.13 -65.34
N PRO A 54 -76.12 -40.92 -64.62
CA PRO A 54 -75.13 -41.96 -64.39
C PRO A 54 -75.79 -43.14 -63.67
N GLU A 55 -75.58 -44.36 -64.16
CA GLU A 55 -76.23 -45.56 -63.61
C GLU A 55 -75.46 -46.13 -62.42
N THR A 56 -74.21 -45.69 -62.21
CA THR A 56 -73.27 -46.28 -61.26
C THR A 56 -72.69 -45.26 -60.29
N ILE A 57 -72.52 -45.65 -59.01
CA ILE A 57 -71.98 -44.79 -57.94
C ILE A 57 -70.59 -44.27 -58.29
N GLU A 58 -69.77 -45.07 -58.97
CA GLU A 58 -68.40 -44.73 -59.37
C GLU A 58 -68.36 -43.61 -60.42
N GLU A 59 -69.33 -43.54 -61.34
CA GLU A 59 -69.45 -42.46 -62.34
C GLU A 59 -69.91 -41.15 -61.70
N GLU A 60 -70.74 -41.22 -60.65
CA GLU A 60 -71.25 -40.04 -59.94
C GLU A 60 -70.17 -39.42 -59.04
N TRP A 61 -69.32 -40.24 -58.41
CA TRP A 61 -68.14 -39.79 -57.64
C TRP A 61 -66.98 -39.30 -58.54
N ALA A 62 -66.82 -39.86 -59.73
CA ALA A 62 -65.73 -39.48 -60.64
C ALA A 62 -65.88 -38.09 -61.28
N LYS A 63 -67.06 -37.46 -61.19
CA LYS A 63 -67.31 -36.13 -61.81
C LYS A 63 -66.47 -35.02 -61.18
N LYS A 64 -66.24 -35.03 -59.85
CA LYS A 64 -65.46 -34.00 -59.13
C LYS A 64 -64.78 -34.58 -57.88
N PRO A 65 -63.60 -35.20 -58.01
CA PRO A 65 -62.99 -35.99 -56.93
C PRO A 65 -62.45 -35.17 -55.74
N PHE A 66 -62.43 -33.83 -55.79
CA PHE A 66 -61.86 -32.98 -54.73
C PHE A 66 -62.76 -31.79 -54.35
N VAL A 67 -64.04 -31.82 -54.70
CA VAL A 67 -65.03 -30.81 -54.29
C VAL A 67 -66.16 -31.53 -53.55
N MET A 68 -66.57 -31.01 -52.39
CA MET A 68 -67.66 -31.57 -51.61
C MET A 68 -68.95 -31.59 -52.47
N PRO A 69 -69.57 -32.76 -52.71
CA PRO A 69 -70.78 -32.86 -53.54
C PRO A 69 -71.94 -32.06 -52.95
N ASP A 70 -72.80 -31.53 -53.83
CA ASP A 70 -73.98 -30.75 -53.41
C ASP A 70 -75.05 -31.66 -52.78
N ASP A 71 -75.95 -31.11 -51.96
CA ASP A 71 -76.91 -31.91 -51.18
C ASP A 71 -77.82 -32.77 -52.09
N GLU A 72 -78.17 -32.27 -53.29
CA GLU A 72 -78.90 -33.04 -54.31
C GLU A 72 -78.09 -34.23 -54.90
N GLU A 73 -76.78 -34.08 -55.04
CA GLU A 73 -75.86 -35.16 -55.46
C GLU A 73 -75.73 -36.20 -54.34
N ILE A 74 -75.64 -35.74 -53.09
CA ILE A 74 -75.59 -36.62 -51.91
C ILE A 74 -76.88 -37.45 -51.83
N PHE A 75 -78.06 -36.86 -52.04
CA PHE A 75 -79.32 -37.60 -52.04
C PHE A 75 -79.41 -38.65 -53.14
N ARG A 76 -78.90 -38.36 -54.35
CA ARG A 76 -78.83 -39.33 -55.45
C ARG A 76 -77.89 -40.49 -55.16
N ILE A 77 -76.67 -40.20 -54.69
CA ILE A 77 -75.70 -41.21 -54.26
C ILE A 77 -76.29 -42.09 -53.16
N ARG A 78 -76.98 -41.50 -52.19
CA ARG A 78 -77.64 -42.25 -51.10
C ARG A 78 -78.79 -43.11 -51.60
N GLY A 79 -79.50 -42.67 -52.63
CA GLY A 79 -80.54 -43.45 -53.31
C GLY A 79 -79.97 -44.66 -54.06
N LEU A 80 -78.89 -44.45 -54.83
CA LEU A 80 -78.18 -45.52 -55.53
C LEU A 80 -77.52 -46.51 -54.57
N GLU A 81 -76.92 -46.03 -53.47
CA GLU A 81 -76.35 -46.86 -52.40
C GLU A 81 -77.42 -47.70 -51.70
N LYS A 82 -78.61 -47.14 -51.45
CA LYS A 82 -79.76 -47.89 -50.92
C LYS A 82 -80.20 -48.97 -51.90
N ARG A 83 -80.30 -48.67 -53.19
CA ARG A 83 -80.67 -49.64 -54.23
C ARG A 83 -79.64 -50.76 -54.35
N ARG A 84 -78.33 -50.44 -54.34
CA ARG A 84 -77.24 -51.41 -54.31
C ARG A 84 -77.30 -52.31 -53.07
N LYS A 85 -77.58 -51.74 -51.89
CA LYS A 85 -77.77 -52.51 -50.65
C LYS A 85 -79.01 -53.40 -50.70
N GLN A 86 -80.11 -52.93 -51.28
CA GLN A 86 -81.30 -53.75 -51.51
C GLN A 86 -81.02 -54.90 -52.48
N GLN A 87 -80.28 -54.65 -53.56
CA GLN A 87 -79.89 -55.67 -54.52
C GLN A 87 -78.96 -56.72 -53.90
N LYS A 88 -77.96 -56.30 -53.11
CA LYS A 88 -77.13 -57.22 -52.31
C LYS A 88 -77.93 -58.05 -51.31
N LYS A 89 -79.01 -57.49 -50.73
CA LYS A 89 -79.91 -58.25 -49.86
C LYS A 89 -80.69 -59.31 -50.65
N LEU A 90 -81.20 -58.95 -51.83
CA LEU A 90 -81.85 -59.91 -52.73
C LEU A 90 -80.88 -61.01 -53.17
N ASP A 91 -79.66 -60.65 -53.59
CA ASP A 91 -78.58 -61.59 -53.97
C ASP A 91 -78.20 -62.54 -52.84
N ASN A 92 -78.20 -62.05 -51.60
CA ASN A 92 -77.96 -62.88 -50.42
C ASN A 92 -79.11 -63.86 -50.14
N MET A 93 -80.35 -63.53 -50.56
CA MET A 93 -81.54 -64.36 -50.40
C MET A 93 -81.73 -65.39 -51.52
N LEU A 94 -80.96 -65.32 -52.62
CA LEU A 94 -80.99 -66.36 -53.64
C LEU A 94 -80.52 -67.72 -53.08
N PRO A 95 -81.06 -68.85 -53.58
CA PRO A 95 -80.53 -70.18 -53.26
C PRO A 95 -79.06 -70.32 -53.65
N VAL A 96 -78.29 -71.13 -52.93
CA VAL A 96 -76.83 -71.26 -53.13
C VAL A 96 -76.46 -71.66 -54.56
N ALA A 97 -77.32 -72.41 -55.25
CA ALA A 97 -77.12 -72.83 -56.64
C ALA A 97 -77.22 -71.69 -57.67
N GLU A 98 -77.90 -70.58 -57.34
CA GLU A 98 -78.12 -69.43 -58.22
C GLU A 98 -77.17 -68.26 -57.89
N LYS A 99 -76.34 -68.41 -56.84
CA LYS A 99 -75.33 -67.40 -56.48
C LYS A 99 -74.13 -67.53 -57.41
N THR A 100 -73.76 -66.44 -58.07
CA THR A 100 -72.53 -66.39 -58.88
C THR A 100 -71.30 -66.64 -57.99
N THR A 101 -70.29 -67.33 -58.52
CA THR A 101 -69.04 -67.64 -57.78
C THR A 101 -68.11 -66.43 -57.73
N PHE A 102 -67.25 -66.37 -56.71
CA PHE A 102 -66.28 -65.27 -56.51
C PHE A 102 -65.40 -65.01 -57.75
N ALA A 103 -65.01 -66.08 -58.46
CA ALA A 103 -64.26 -65.97 -59.72
C ALA A 103 -65.04 -65.27 -60.84
N SER A 104 -66.35 -65.54 -60.96
CA SER A 104 -67.22 -64.90 -61.96
C SER A 104 -67.46 -63.41 -61.66
N ARG A 105 -67.46 -63.01 -60.38
CA ARG A 105 -67.60 -61.60 -59.96
C ARG A 105 -66.31 -60.79 -60.19
N MET A 106 -65.15 -61.42 -60.04
CA MET A 106 -63.85 -60.78 -60.29
C MET A 106 -63.57 -60.58 -61.78
N ALA A 107 -64.02 -61.50 -62.64
CA ALA A 107 -63.84 -61.39 -64.09
C ALA A 107 -64.60 -60.19 -64.71
N ALA A 108 -65.70 -59.72 -64.09
CA ALA A 108 -66.51 -58.62 -64.62
C ALA A 108 -65.84 -57.24 -64.50
N THR A 109 -64.81 -57.08 -63.66
CA THR A 109 -64.24 -55.75 -63.33
C THR A 109 -62.80 -55.54 -63.81
N VAL A 110 -62.06 -56.59 -64.22
CA VAL A 110 -60.62 -56.47 -64.56
C VAL A 110 -60.20 -57.24 -65.82
N ALA A 111 -61.09 -58.00 -66.48
CA ALA A 111 -60.72 -58.84 -67.64
C ALA A 111 -60.86 -58.13 -69.00
N SER A 112 -59.91 -58.37 -69.91
CA SER A 112 -60.01 -58.02 -71.34
C SER A 112 -61.13 -58.80 -72.02
N ASP A 113 -61.73 -58.25 -73.09
CA ASP A 113 -62.90 -58.87 -73.74
C ASP A 113 -62.62 -60.28 -74.28
N SER A 114 -61.37 -60.57 -74.70
CA SER A 114 -60.92 -61.91 -75.07
C SER A 114 -60.93 -62.90 -73.89
N LEU A 115 -60.58 -62.46 -72.69
CA LEU A 115 -60.59 -63.30 -71.49
C LEU A 115 -62.03 -63.54 -70.99
N LYS A 116 -62.94 -62.59 -71.22
CA LYS A 116 -64.38 -62.79 -70.93
C LYS A 116 -64.99 -63.86 -71.83
N GLU A 117 -64.62 -63.89 -73.11
CA GLU A 117 -65.12 -64.86 -74.08
C GLU A 117 -64.60 -66.28 -73.78
N GLU A 118 -63.34 -66.43 -73.39
CA GLU A 118 -62.81 -67.71 -72.89
C GLU A 118 -63.49 -68.18 -71.61
N LEU A 119 -63.74 -67.28 -70.65
CA LEU A 119 -64.39 -67.65 -69.38
C LEU A 119 -65.87 -68.02 -69.58
N LEU A 120 -66.57 -67.38 -70.53
CA LEU A 120 -67.92 -67.75 -70.93
C LEU A 120 -67.93 -69.13 -71.61
N ALA A 121 -66.97 -69.41 -72.50
CA ALA A 121 -66.83 -70.72 -73.13
C ALA A 121 -66.50 -71.82 -72.10
N ILE A 122 -65.69 -71.50 -71.08
CA ILE A 122 -65.40 -72.41 -69.96
C ILE A 122 -66.63 -72.63 -69.10
N ASN A 123 -67.40 -71.58 -68.77
CA ASN A 123 -68.66 -71.74 -68.04
C ASN A 123 -69.72 -72.51 -68.84
N GLU A 124 -69.78 -72.34 -70.16
CA GLU A 124 -70.68 -73.11 -71.02
C GLU A 124 -70.23 -74.57 -71.15
N ARG A 125 -68.91 -74.82 -71.15
CA ARG A 125 -68.36 -76.18 -71.03
C ARG A 125 -68.71 -76.81 -69.69
N ILE A 126 -68.48 -76.10 -68.58
CA ILE A 126 -68.80 -76.56 -67.23
C ILE A 126 -70.31 -76.78 -67.12
N ALA A 127 -71.15 -75.91 -67.66
CA ALA A 127 -72.59 -76.10 -67.70
C ALA A 127 -72.98 -77.35 -68.50
N LYS A 128 -72.41 -77.57 -69.69
CA LYS A 128 -72.60 -78.80 -70.48
C LYS A 128 -72.09 -80.05 -69.76
N GLU A 129 -70.98 -79.94 -69.03
CA GLU A 129 -70.43 -81.03 -68.21
C GLU A 129 -71.32 -81.30 -67.00
N MET A 130 -71.87 -80.27 -66.35
CA MET A 130 -72.83 -80.40 -65.25
C MET A 130 -74.19 -80.90 -65.74
N GLU A 131 -74.63 -80.55 -66.95
CA GLU A 131 -75.83 -81.10 -67.62
C GLU A 131 -75.61 -82.57 -67.97
N SER A 132 -74.42 -82.92 -68.46
CA SER A 132 -73.97 -84.31 -68.70
C SER A 132 -73.92 -85.11 -67.39
N ILE A 133 -73.37 -84.54 -66.32
CA ILE A 133 -73.32 -85.19 -65.01
C ILE A 133 -74.73 -85.31 -64.41
N LYS A 134 -75.60 -84.31 -64.58
CA LYS A 134 -77.02 -84.40 -64.18
C LYS A 134 -77.76 -85.46 -64.99
N ALA A 135 -77.54 -85.55 -66.30
CA ALA A 135 -78.06 -86.63 -67.13
C ALA A 135 -77.51 -88.00 -66.72
N ALA A 136 -76.29 -88.07 -66.16
CA ALA A 136 -75.69 -89.30 -65.63
C ALA A 136 -76.11 -89.63 -64.18
N THR A 137 -76.59 -88.65 -63.39
CA THR A 137 -77.07 -88.85 -62.00
C THR A 137 -78.59 -88.94 -61.88
N VAL A 138 -79.34 -88.66 -62.94
CA VAL A 138 -80.74 -89.11 -63.07
C VAL A 138 -80.69 -90.62 -63.33
N LEU A 139 -80.76 -91.41 -62.26
CA LEU A 139 -81.08 -92.83 -62.37
C LEU A 139 -82.44 -92.95 -63.08
N PRO A 140 -82.54 -93.67 -64.20
CA PRO A 140 -83.82 -94.07 -64.73
C PRO A 140 -84.53 -94.89 -63.65
N THR A 141 -85.66 -94.40 -63.13
CA THR A 141 -86.64 -95.26 -62.45
C THR A 141 -87.33 -96.10 -63.51
N GLU A 142 -86.56 -96.96 -64.19
CA GLU A 142 -87.15 -98.03 -64.98
C GLU A 142 -87.71 -99.05 -64.00
N HIS A 143 -88.99 -99.36 -64.19
CA HIS A 143 -89.62 -100.52 -63.59
C HIS A 143 -88.66 -101.71 -63.66
N TYR A 144 -88.42 -102.35 -62.52
CA TYR A 144 -87.64 -103.59 -62.42
C TYR A 144 -88.10 -104.57 -63.50
N HIS A 145 -87.39 -104.59 -64.64
CA HIS A 145 -87.52 -105.65 -65.62
C HIS A 145 -86.96 -106.90 -64.94
N ARG A 146 -87.89 -107.69 -64.40
CA ARG A 146 -87.65 -109.01 -63.85
C ARG A 146 -87.43 -109.97 -65.01
N GLU A 147 -86.36 -109.76 -65.76
CA GLU A 147 -85.72 -110.87 -66.45
C GLU A 147 -85.44 -111.92 -65.39
N LYS A 148 -85.72 -113.19 -65.70
CA LYS A 148 -85.45 -114.28 -64.77
C LYS A 148 -83.94 -114.40 -64.67
N GLU A 149 -83.35 -113.58 -63.81
CA GLU A 149 -81.95 -113.67 -63.44
C GLU A 149 -81.69 -115.13 -63.10
N ASN A 150 -80.64 -115.69 -63.70
CA ASN A 150 -80.17 -116.98 -63.26
C ASN A 150 -79.96 -116.88 -61.74
N MET A 151 -80.40 -117.88 -60.95
CA MET A 151 -80.37 -117.79 -59.49
C MET A 151 -78.98 -117.32 -58.97
N ALA A 152 -77.91 -117.69 -59.69
CA ALA A 152 -76.54 -117.23 -59.46
C ALA A 152 -76.33 -115.71 -59.60
N GLU A 153 -76.93 -115.06 -60.60
CA GLU A 153 -76.79 -113.62 -60.88
C GLU A 153 -77.52 -112.76 -59.86
N PHE A 154 -78.72 -113.14 -59.44
CA PHE A 154 -79.44 -112.46 -58.36
C PHE A 154 -78.64 -112.52 -57.05
N ILE A 155 -78.09 -113.69 -56.74
CA ILE A 155 -77.21 -113.88 -55.58
C ILE A 155 -75.95 -113.03 -55.72
N ALA A 156 -75.35 -112.92 -56.92
CA ALA A 156 -74.18 -112.10 -57.18
C ALA A 156 -74.47 -110.60 -56.99
N LYS A 157 -75.55 -110.06 -57.56
CA LYS A 157 -75.97 -108.65 -57.37
C LYS A 157 -76.31 -108.35 -55.91
N LYS A 158 -77.01 -109.26 -55.21
CA LYS A 158 -77.27 -109.11 -53.77
C LYS A 158 -75.99 -109.06 -52.95
N ARG A 159 -74.99 -109.88 -53.28
CA ARG A 159 -73.66 -109.84 -52.66
C ARG A 159 -72.93 -108.53 -52.97
N GLU A 160 -73.00 -108.06 -54.21
CA GLU A 160 -72.38 -106.79 -54.63
C GLU A 160 -73.00 -105.59 -53.88
N ILE A 161 -74.33 -105.52 -53.81
CA ILE A 161 -75.04 -104.49 -53.04
C ILE A 161 -74.64 -104.57 -51.55
N PHE A 162 -74.54 -105.76 -50.98
CA PHE A 162 -74.10 -105.92 -49.60
C PHE A 162 -72.64 -105.51 -49.38
N LEU A 163 -71.74 -105.80 -50.32
CA LEU A 163 -70.34 -105.38 -50.27
C LEU A 163 -70.21 -103.86 -50.37
N VAL A 164 -70.96 -103.21 -51.25
CA VAL A 164 -71.00 -101.75 -51.36
C VAL A 164 -71.57 -101.13 -50.09
N GLN A 165 -72.67 -101.68 -49.55
CA GLN A 165 -73.26 -101.23 -48.30
C GLN A 165 -72.27 -101.37 -47.14
N MET A 166 -71.62 -102.53 -46.99
CA MET A 166 -70.60 -102.76 -45.97
C MET A 166 -69.40 -101.82 -46.14
N SER A 167 -68.96 -101.55 -47.37
CA SER A 167 -67.90 -100.59 -47.67
C SER A 167 -68.31 -99.16 -47.28
N LEU A 168 -69.53 -98.75 -47.60
CA LEU A 168 -70.09 -97.45 -47.25
C LEU A 168 -70.20 -97.30 -45.72
N ASP A 169 -70.70 -98.31 -45.03
CA ASP A 169 -70.79 -98.32 -43.57
C ASP A 169 -69.40 -98.30 -42.91
N ASN A 170 -68.41 -99.02 -43.47
CA ASN A 170 -67.01 -98.92 -43.06
C ASN A 170 -66.44 -97.50 -43.28
N LYS A 171 -66.73 -96.86 -44.42
CA LYS A 171 -66.29 -95.47 -44.69
C LYS A 171 -66.99 -94.47 -43.76
N ARG A 172 -68.28 -94.60 -43.51
CA ARG A 172 -69.02 -93.77 -42.54
C ARG A 172 -68.50 -93.95 -41.11
N ALA A 173 -68.14 -95.17 -40.73
CA ALA A 173 -67.52 -95.44 -39.43
C ALA A 173 -66.13 -94.79 -39.32
N GLU A 174 -65.30 -94.88 -40.38
CA GLU A 174 -63.99 -94.24 -40.39
C GLU A 174 -64.09 -92.70 -40.42
N ILE A 175 -65.05 -92.13 -41.16
CA ILE A 175 -65.33 -90.68 -41.16
C ILE A 175 -65.68 -90.21 -39.75
N ARG A 176 -66.64 -90.87 -39.07
CA ARG A 176 -67.01 -90.53 -37.69
C ARG A 176 -65.81 -90.58 -36.72
N LYS A 177 -64.93 -91.56 -36.89
CA LYS A 177 -63.70 -91.69 -36.09
C LYS A 177 -62.70 -90.56 -36.36
N LEU A 178 -62.59 -90.11 -37.61
CA LEU A 178 -61.75 -88.96 -37.97
C LEU A 178 -62.35 -87.64 -37.49
N GLU A 179 -63.68 -87.48 -37.59
CA GLU A 179 -64.42 -86.33 -37.04
C GLU A 179 -64.25 -86.23 -35.53
N GLU A 180 -64.37 -87.35 -34.79
CA GLU A 180 -64.15 -87.37 -33.34
C GLU A 180 -62.71 -86.98 -32.97
N ARG A 181 -61.71 -87.49 -33.70
CA ARG A 181 -60.31 -87.08 -33.50
C ARG A 181 -60.05 -85.62 -33.88
N ALA A 182 -60.71 -85.11 -34.92
CA ALA A 182 -60.62 -83.72 -35.32
C ALA A 182 -61.23 -82.81 -34.25
N TYR A 183 -62.42 -83.17 -33.75
CA TYR A 183 -63.10 -82.48 -32.66
C TYR A 183 -62.25 -82.44 -31.38
N GLN A 184 -61.66 -83.56 -30.97
CA GLN A 184 -60.77 -83.60 -29.80
C GLN A 184 -59.54 -82.71 -29.98
N ARG A 185 -58.96 -82.65 -31.19
CA ARG A 185 -57.84 -81.73 -31.48
C ARG A 185 -58.28 -80.28 -31.46
N GLU A 186 -59.42 -79.95 -32.05
CA GLU A 186 -59.96 -78.60 -32.06
C GLU A 186 -60.27 -78.13 -30.64
N GLU A 187 -60.85 -79.00 -29.80
CA GLU A 187 -61.12 -78.68 -28.40
C GLU A 187 -59.83 -78.48 -27.60
N ALA A 188 -58.80 -79.30 -27.84
CA ALA A 188 -57.49 -79.14 -27.21
C ALA A 188 -56.79 -77.84 -27.64
N LEU A 189 -56.85 -77.51 -28.94
CA LEU A 189 -56.34 -76.23 -29.46
C LEU A 189 -57.08 -75.06 -28.86
N ARG A 190 -58.42 -75.11 -28.82
CA ARG A 190 -59.24 -74.05 -28.22
C ARG A 190 -58.91 -73.82 -26.75
N LYS A 191 -58.68 -74.90 -25.98
CA LYS A 191 -58.22 -74.78 -24.58
C LYS A 191 -56.84 -74.14 -24.50
N SER A 192 -55.90 -74.54 -25.36
CA SER A 192 -54.57 -73.93 -25.41
C SER A 192 -54.61 -72.45 -25.81
N GLU A 193 -55.45 -72.09 -26.78
CA GLU A 193 -55.66 -70.69 -27.19
C GLU A 193 -56.26 -69.87 -26.04
N GLN A 194 -57.25 -70.41 -25.33
CA GLN A 194 -57.83 -69.77 -24.15
C GLN A 194 -56.79 -69.54 -23.06
N MET A 195 -55.96 -70.55 -22.74
CA MET A 195 -54.88 -70.41 -21.77
C MET A 195 -53.88 -69.31 -22.19
N LEU A 196 -53.49 -69.25 -23.46
CA LEU A 196 -52.59 -68.21 -23.95
C LEU A 196 -53.23 -66.81 -23.86
N VAL A 197 -54.51 -66.68 -24.20
CA VAL A 197 -55.22 -65.40 -24.06
C VAL A 197 -55.30 -64.98 -22.59
N GLU A 198 -55.62 -65.90 -21.69
CA GLU A 198 -55.63 -65.66 -20.24
C GLU A 198 -54.25 -65.23 -19.74
N ASP A 199 -53.18 -65.92 -20.13
CA ASP A 199 -51.80 -65.56 -19.79
C ASP A 199 -51.45 -64.17 -20.31
N THR A 200 -51.78 -63.84 -21.57
CA THR A 200 -51.53 -62.49 -22.12
C THR A 200 -52.27 -61.41 -21.33
N ALA A 201 -53.52 -61.65 -20.93
CA ALA A 201 -54.30 -60.71 -20.13
C ALA A 201 -53.69 -60.54 -18.72
N GLN A 202 -53.19 -61.63 -18.12
CA GLN A 202 -52.47 -61.57 -16.84
C GLN A 202 -51.16 -60.80 -16.95
N PHE A 203 -50.40 -60.97 -18.03
CA PHE A 203 -49.18 -60.21 -18.28
C PHE A 203 -49.45 -58.72 -18.49
N GLU A 204 -50.46 -58.37 -19.28
CA GLU A 204 -50.87 -56.97 -19.44
C GLU A 204 -51.31 -56.34 -18.11
N ALA A 205 -52.08 -57.08 -17.30
CA ALA A 205 -52.45 -56.63 -15.97
C ALA A 205 -51.22 -56.46 -15.05
N PHE A 206 -50.25 -57.36 -15.13
CA PHE A 206 -48.99 -57.25 -14.39
C PHE A 206 -48.18 -56.02 -14.80
N LEU A 207 -48.04 -55.77 -16.11
CA LEU A 207 -47.35 -54.58 -16.62
C LEU A 207 -48.05 -53.30 -16.15
N LYS A 208 -49.38 -53.24 -16.23
CA LYS A 208 -50.15 -52.10 -15.75
C LYS A 208 -49.95 -51.87 -14.25
N GLN A 209 -49.98 -52.92 -13.43
CA GLN A 209 -49.72 -52.82 -11.99
C GLN A 209 -48.27 -52.42 -11.68
N ASN A 210 -47.31 -52.86 -12.50
CA ASN A 210 -45.92 -52.46 -12.36
C ASN A 210 -45.75 -50.97 -12.69
N ASP A 211 -46.26 -50.52 -13.82
CA ASP A 211 -46.24 -49.12 -14.23
C ASP A 211 -46.93 -48.24 -13.18
N GLU A 212 -48.08 -48.66 -12.64
CA GLU A 212 -48.75 -47.96 -11.55
C GLU A 212 -47.88 -47.85 -10.30
N LYS A 213 -47.22 -48.95 -9.88
CA LYS A 213 -46.27 -48.92 -8.75
C LYS A 213 -45.07 -48.02 -9.02
N VAL A 214 -44.54 -48.00 -10.25
CA VAL A 214 -43.44 -47.11 -10.64
C VAL A 214 -43.88 -45.66 -10.59
N GLN A 215 -45.07 -45.33 -11.11
CA GLN A 215 -45.62 -43.98 -11.04
C GLN A 215 -45.90 -43.54 -9.61
N GLU A 216 -46.42 -44.43 -8.75
CA GLU A 216 -46.57 -44.15 -7.33
C GLU A 216 -45.23 -43.87 -6.65
N ALA A 217 -44.20 -44.68 -6.94
CA ALA A 217 -42.85 -44.48 -6.41
C ALA A 217 -42.25 -43.14 -6.87
N LEU A 218 -42.43 -42.79 -8.15
CA LEU A 218 -41.98 -41.53 -8.72
C LEU A 218 -42.69 -40.35 -8.04
N LYS A 219 -44.02 -40.39 -7.93
CA LYS A 219 -44.82 -39.36 -7.27
C LYS A 219 -44.41 -39.19 -5.81
N LYS A 220 -44.16 -40.29 -5.09
CA LYS A 220 -43.63 -40.24 -3.72
C LYS A 220 -42.25 -39.59 -3.67
N ALA A 221 -41.34 -39.93 -4.58
CA ALA A 221 -40.01 -39.33 -4.67
C ALA A 221 -40.06 -37.82 -5.00
N GLU A 222 -40.93 -37.41 -5.92
CA GLU A 222 -41.18 -36.01 -6.24
C GLU A 222 -41.73 -35.23 -5.05
N GLN A 223 -42.72 -35.79 -4.33
CA GLN A 223 -43.26 -35.20 -3.10
C GLN A 223 -42.17 -35.01 -2.04
N GLN A 224 -41.32 -36.02 -1.81
CA GLN A 224 -40.20 -35.90 -0.87
C GLN A 224 -39.20 -34.85 -1.31
N THR A 225 -38.92 -34.75 -2.62
CA THR A 225 -38.02 -33.72 -3.17
C THR A 225 -38.60 -32.32 -2.99
N LYS A 226 -39.91 -32.15 -3.20
CA LYS A 226 -40.62 -30.89 -2.96
C LYS A 226 -40.55 -30.49 -1.49
N LEU A 227 -40.88 -31.40 -0.57
CA LEU A 227 -40.80 -31.15 0.88
C LEU A 227 -39.36 -30.77 1.29
N LYS A 228 -38.35 -31.45 0.74
CA LYS A 228 -36.94 -31.10 0.97
C LYS A 228 -36.61 -29.68 0.46
N GLN A 229 -37.07 -29.32 -0.73
CA GLN A 229 -36.87 -27.98 -1.29
C GLN A 229 -37.55 -26.90 -0.44
N ASP A 230 -38.78 -27.13 0.01
CA ASP A 230 -39.52 -26.22 0.89
C ASP A 230 -38.77 -26.03 2.23
N LYS A 231 -38.31 -27.13 2.84
CA LYS A 231 -37.49 -27.06 4.07
C LYS A 231 -36.16 -26.35 3.87
N LEU A 232 -35.50 -26.53 2.72
CA LEU A 232 -34.28 -25.79 2.40
C LEU A 232 -34.55 -24.29 2.22
N ALA A 233 -35.69 -23.92 1.64
CA ALA A 233 -36.10 -22.52 1.53
C ALA A 233 -36.39 -21.92 2.92
N ASP A 234 -37.06 -22.67 3.79
CA ASP A 234 -37.28 -22.28 5.19
C ASP A 234 -35.97 -22.08 5.95
N ILE A 235 -35.02 -23.01 5.83
CA ILE A 235 -33.69 -22.89 6.43
C ILE A 235 -32.98 -21.63 5.94
N LYS A 236 -33.01 -21.35 4.63
CA LYS A 236 -32.41 -20.13 4.07
C LYS A 236 -33.05 -18.87 4.65
N ARG A 237 -34.39 -18.83 4.74
CA ARG A 237 -35.13 -17.71 5.34
C ARG A 237 -34.80 -17.53 6.82
N LEU A 238 -34.78 -18.62 7.60
CA LEU A 238 -34.42 -18.58 9.02
C LEU A 238 -32.97 -18.13 9.22
N ASN A 239 -32.04 -18.59 8.39
CA ASN A 239 -30.65 -18.14 8.45
C ASN A 239 -30.50 -16.65 8.14
N ALA A 240 -31.27 -16.13 7.17
CA ALA A 240 -31.31 -14.69 6.89
C ALA A 240 -31.87 -13.90 8.08
N ASN A 241 -32.98 -14.35 8.67
CA ASN A 241 -33.56 -13.71 9.86
C ASN A 241 -32.59 -13.75 11.04
N MET A 242 -31.92 -14.89 11.27
CA MET A 242 -30.91 -15.02 12.32
C MET A 242 -29.75 -14.05 12.09
N ALA A 243 -29.30 -13.84 10.85
CA ALA A 243 -28.25 -12.87 10.53
C ALA A 243 -28.70 -11.43 10.83
N THR A 244 -29.94 -11.08 10.49
CA THR A 244 -30.52 -9.76 10.83
C THR A 244 -30.60 -9.56 12.34
N VAL A 245 -31.16 -10.53 13.09
CA VAL A 245 -31.24 -10.45 14.56
C VAL A 245 -29.85 -10.36 15.19
N LYS A 246 -28.85 -11.10 14.68
CA LYS A 246 -27.47 -10.99 15.16
C LYS A 246 -26.87 -9.61 14.90
N LYS A 247 -27.15 -9.01 13.74
CA LYS A 247 -26.71 -7.64 13.42
C LYS A 247 -27.35 -6.64 14.38
N ASP A 248 -28.65 -6.76 14.63
CA ASP A 248 -29.37 -5.87 15.54
C ASP A 248 -28.88 -6.06 16.99
N LEU A 249 -28.64 -7.30 17.42
CA LEU A 249 -28.04 -7.61 18.72
C LEU A 249 -26.66 -6.95 18.87
N ASN A 250 -25.80 -7.04 17.85
CA ASN A 250 -24.48 -6.42 17.89
C ASN A 250 -24.59 -4.89 17.95
N LYS A 251 -25.53 -4.29 17.20
CA LYS A 251 -25.82 -2.86 17.28
C LYS A 251 -26.27 -2.46 18.68
N PHE A 252 -27.18 -3.20 19.30
CA PHE A 252 -27.64 -2.91 20.66
C PHE A 252 -26.55 -3.13 21.70
N GLN A 253 -25.66 -4.10 21.50
CA GLN A 253 -24.50 -4.33 22.35
C GLN A 253 -23.51 -3.15 22.29
N GLU A 254 -23.19 -2.65 21.09
CA GLU A 254 -22.35 -1.47 20.90
C GLU A 254 -22.97 -0.25 21.58
N GLN A 255 -24.28 -0.02 21.38
CA GLN A 255 -25.00 1.06 22.06
C GLN A 255 -24.99 0.92 23.58
N LEU A 256 -25.13 -0.30 24.10
CA LEU A 256 -25.06 -0.57 25.54
C LEU A 256 -23.65 -0.26 26.08
N ASP A 257 -22.61 -0.65 25.36
CA ASP A 257 -21.23 -0.40 25.77
C ASP A 257 -20.87 1.10 25.68
N GLU A 258 -21.44 1.85 24.73
CA GLU A 258 -21.40 3.32 24.72
C GLU A 258 -22.11 3.91 25.94
N CYS A 259 -23.33 3.46 26.24
CA CYS A 259 -24.06 3.89 27.44
C CYS A 259 -23.30 3.57 28.73
N LYS A 260 -22.61 2.43 28.83
CA LYS A 260 -21.74 2.10 29.97
C LYS A 260 -20.56 3.06 30.08
N LYS A 261 -19.89 3.39 28.97
CA LYS A 261 -18.82 4.40 28.97
C LYS A 261 -19.32 5.76 29.45
N TYR A 262 -20.51 6.17 28.99
CA TYR A 262 -21.14 7.41 29.48
C TYR A 262 -21.50 7.32 30.96
N LYS A 263 -22.00 6.17 31.45
CA LYS A 263 -22.24 5.93 32.87
C LYS A 263 -20.95 6.05 33.68
N ASP A 264 -19.89 5.35 33.29
CA ASP A 264 -18.60 5.38 33.99
C ASP A 264 -18.01 6.80 34.02
N PHE A 265 -18.13 7.53 32.91
CA PHE A 265 -17.75 8.94 32.84
C PHE A 265 -18.57 9.82 33.79
N ILE A 266 -19.89 9.66 33.80
CA ILE A 266 -20.77 10.39 34.72
C ILE A 266 -20.45 10.06 36.18
N LEU A 267 -20.15 8.80 36.49
CA LEU A 267 -19.70 8.39 37.83
C LEU A 267 -18.35 9.02 38.20
N SER A 268 -17.44 9.21 37.24
CA SER A 268 -16.16 9.89 37.48
C SER A 268 -16.31 11.39 37.79
N LEU A 269 -17.34 12.03 37.23
CA LEU A 269 -17.68 13.44 37.50
C LEU A 269 -18.56 13.61 38.74
N THR A 270 -19.19 12.53 39.22
CA THR A 270 -20.03 12.57 40.41
C THR A 270 -19.14 12.76 41.65
N PRO A 271 -19.35 13.81 42.45
CA PRO A 271 -18.55 14.04 43.66
C PRO A 271 -18.63 12.85 44.63
N LYS A 272 -17.47 12.39 45.14
CA LYS A 272 -17.38 11.25 46.06
C LYS A 272 -18.20 11.43 47.34
N GLU A 273 -18.31 12.68 47.82
CA GLU A 273 -19.10 13.05 49.00
C GLU A 273 -20.60 12.72 48.84
N TRP A 274 -21.14 12.89 47.63
CA TRP A 274 -22.51 12.52 47.33
C TRP A 274 -22.66 11.00 47.18
N LEU A 275 -21.64 10.32 46.63
CA LEU A 275 -21.61 8.86 46.49
C LEU A 275 -21.58 8.16 47.86
N GLU A 276 -20.79 8.69 48.81
CA GLU A 276 -20.69 8.19 50.18
C GLU A 276 -21.97 8.45 50.99
N ALA A 277 -22.59 9.63 50.83
CA ALA A 277 -23.87 9.97 51.46
C ALA A 277 -25.02 9.05 51.01
N ASN A 278 -25.03 8.63 49.73
CA ASN A 278 -26.03 7.73 49.16
C ASN A 278 -25.69 6.23 49.30
N SER A 279 -24.44 5.86 49.61
CA SER A 279 -24.05 4.45 49.85
C SER A 279 -24.40 3.98 51.27
N ASN A 280 -24.37 4.88 52.24
CA ASN A 280 -24.63 4.57 53.66
C ASN A 280 -26.05 4.03 54.00
N PRO A 281 -27.15 4.37 53.31
CA PRO A 281 -28.48 3.83 53.63
C PRO A 281 -28.73 2.37 53.19
N ILE A 282 -27.93 1.83 52.25
CA ILE A 282 -28.23 0.53 51.61
C ILE A 282 -27.64 -0.66 52.41
N ALA A 283 -26.64 -0.43 53.26
CA ALA A 283 -26.01 -1.48 54.06
C ALA A 283 -26.87 -1.97 55.26
N GLU A 284 -27.93 -1.26 55.66
CA GLU A 284 -28.77 -1.65 56.80
C GLU A 284 -29.93 -2.61 56.46
N LEU A 285 -30.28 -2.81 55.18
CA LEU A 285 -31.39 -3.69 54.76
C LEU A 285 -30.99 -5.15 54.45
N GLY A 286 -29.69 -5.48 54.52
CA GLY A 286 -29.16 -6.82 54.20
C GLY A 286 -29.13 -7.84 55.35
N LYS A 287 -29.67 -7.50 56.54
CA LYS A 287 -29.73 -8.41 57.69
C LYS A 287 -31.17 -8.88 57.94
N ASN A 288 -31.76 -9.66 57.04
CA ASN A 288 -32.81 -10.60 57.44
C ASN A 288 -33.12 -11.62 56.35
N LYS A 289 -33.11 -12.90 56.77
CA LYS A 289 -33.53 -14.14 56.08
C LYS A 289 -32.47 -14.90 55.28
N ASN A 290 -31.73 -15.72 56.02
CA ASN A 290 -31.55 -17.12 55.66
C ASN A 290 -32.91 -17.83 55.78
N ASP A 291 -33.31 -18.62 54.77
CA ASP A 291 -33.55 -20.07 54.89
C ASP A 291 -34.38 -20.62 53.71
N ALA A 292 -33.86 -21.72 53.14
CA ALA A 292 -34.52 -22.79 52.38
C ALA A 292 -35.33 -22.43 51.11
N ASN A 293 -34.96 -22.97 49.94
CA ASN A 293 -35.20 -24.35 49.53
C ASN A 293 -34.92 -24.52 48.02
N GLU A 294 -34.38 -25.68 47.67
CA GLU A 294 -34.02 -26.12 46.33
C GLU A 294 -35.24 -26.55 45.49
N SER A 295 -35.08 -26.44 44.17
CA SER A 295 -35.72 -27.23 43.08
C SER A 295 -37.00 -26.71 42.41
N SER A 296 -36.83 -26.38 41.12
CA SER A 296 -37.47 -27.06 39.96
C SER A 296 -38.36 -26.23 39.04
N ALA A 297 -38.00 -26.30 37.75
CA ALA A 297 -38.83 -26.36 36.55
C ALA A 297 -39.62 -25.12 36.05
N ILE A 298 -39.13 -24.63 34.91
CA ILE A 298 -39.87 -24.44 33.64
C ILE A 298 -41.01 -23.41 33.62
N GLY A 299 -40.73 -22.34 32.86
CA GLY A 299 -41.64 -21.82 31.83
C GLY A 299 -42.90 -21.12 32.30
N SER A 300 -42.80 -19.81 32.48
CA SER A 300 -43.95 -18.91 32.31
C SER A 300 -43.45 -17.57 31.82
N GLU A 301 -43.88 -17.19 30.63
CA GLU A 301 -43.90 -15.81 30.18
C GLU A 301 -44.70 -15.02 31.20
N GLY A 302 -44.03 -14.09 31.87
CA GLY A 302 -44.59 -13.17 32.85
C GLY A 302 -43.66 -11.98 32.89
N GLU A 303 -44.20 -10.81 32.60
CA GLU A 303 -43.58 -9.52 32.83
C GLU A 303 -43.19 -9.38 34.30
N GLU A 304 -42.01 -9.89 34.66
CA GLU A 304 -41.28 -9.39 35.82
C GLU A 304 -40.47 -8.19 35.32
N THR A 305 -41.12 -7.03 35.35
CA THR A 305 -40.40 -5.77 35.54
C THR A 305 -39.68 -5.86 36.88
N ASP A 306 -38.53 -6.51 36.88
CA ASP A 306 -37.54 -6.42 37.95
C ASP A 306 -37.05 -4.96 37.90
N THR A 307 -37.84 -4.10 38.55
CA THR A 307 -37.50 -2.71 38.80
C THR A 307 -36.35 -2.75 39.79
N VAL A 308 -35.16 -2.99 39.26
CA VAL A 308 -33.90 -2.65 39.92
C VAL A 308 -34.11 -1.26 40.49
N PRO A 309 -34.08 -1.07 41.82
CA PRO A 309 -34.27 0.23 42.42
C PRO A 309 -33.34 1.20 41.71
N MET A 310 -33.94 2.15 40.99
CA MET A 310 -33.20 3.11 40.18
C MET A 310 -32.36 3.91 41.17
N GLU A 311 -31.06 3.59 41.26
CA GLU A 311 -30.12 4.32 42.10
C GLU A 311 -30.33 5.80 41.81
N PRO A 312 -30.58 6.64 42.82
CA PRO A 312 -30.76 8.07 42.60
C PRO A 312 -29.53 8.55 41.82
N MET A 313 -29.72 9.24 40.70
CA MET A 313 -28.62 9.80 39.91
C MET A 313 -28.35 11.24 40.36
N TYR A 314 -27.07 11.62 40.46
CA TYR A 314 -26.64 12.96 40.88
C TYR A 314 -27.09 14.02 39.86
N PHE A 315 -26.97 13.69 38.58
CA PHE A 315 -27.36 14.56 37.48
C PHE A 315 -28.83 14.34 37.12
N GLN A 316 -29.67 15.31 37.45
CA GLN A 316 -31.13 15.26 37.24
C GLN A 316 -31.56 16.03 35.98
N SER A 317 -30.67 16.85 35.42
CA SER A 317 -30.93 17.63 34.22
C SER A 317 -29.67 17.76 33.36
N PRO A 318 -29.75 17.63 32.02
CA PRO A 318 -28.60 17.72 31.13
C PRO A 318 -27.77 19.01 31.28
N ASN A 319 -28.43 20.12 31.64
CA ASN A 319 -27.79 21.42 31.83
C ASN A 319 -26.74 21.43 32.93
N GLN A 320 -26.89 20.59 33.98
CA GLN A 320 -25.92 20.50 35.08
C GLN A 320 -24.56 19.96 34.61
N LEU A 321 -24.58 18.99 33.70
CA LEU A 321 -23.36 18.45 33.12
C LEU A 321 -22.70 19.44 32.15
N LEU A 322 -23.51 20.17 31.37
CA LEU A 322 -23.03 21.22 30.48
C LEU A 322 -22.38 22.38 31.25
N GLU A 323 -22.90 22.71 32.43
CA GLU A 323 -22.31 23.72 33.32
C GLU A 323 -20.94 23.26 33.85
N ILE A 324 -20.82 22.00 34.31
CA ILE A 324 -19.51 21.44 34.72
C ILE A 324 -18.52 21.43 33.55
N PHE A 325 -18.97 21.10 32.33
CA PHE A 325 -18.10 21.16 31.15
C PHE A 325 -17.66 22.58 30.84
N ARG A 326 -18.57 23.55 30.93
CA ARG A 326 -18.24 24.97 30.75
C ARG A 326 -17.25 25.45 31.79
N ASP A 327 -17.41 25.05 33.05
CA ASP A 327 -16.46 25.36 34.13
C ASP A 327 -15.09 24.71 33.91
N LEU A 328 -15.05 23.48 33.40
CA LEU A 328 -13.80 22.80 33.03
C LEU A 328 -13.14 23.46 31.83
N GLU A 329 -13.92 23.88 30.83
CA GLU A 329 -13.43 24.65 29.68
C GLU A 329 -12.86 25.99 30.13
N GLU A 330 -13.55 26.72 31.01
CA GLU A 330 -13.09 27.99 31.58
C GLU A 330 -11.81 27.79 32.40
N LYS A 331 -11.74 26.76 33.26
CA LYS A 331 -10.53 26.41 34.02
C LYS A 331 -9.37 26.00 33.13
N ASN A 332 -9.61 25.20 32.10
CA ASN A 332 -8.58 24.80 31.14
C ASN A 332 -8.07 26.01 30.34
N LEU A 333 -8.98 26.91 29.94
CA LEU A 333 -8.61 28.15 29.26
C LEU A 333 -7.78 29.06 30.17
N LEU A 334 -8.18 29.19 31.44
CA LEU A 334 -7.45 29.97 32.44
C LEU A 334 -6.08 29.35 32.73
N LEU A 335 -5.97 28.02 32.81
CA LEU A 335 -4.70 27.32 32.98
C LEU A 335 -3.77 27.52 31.77
N MET A 336 -4.32 27.49 30.56
CA MET A 336 -3.54 27.80 29.34
C MET A 336 -3.05 29.25 29.36
N GLN A 337 -3.89 30.20 29.78
CA GLN A 337 -3.50 31.59 29.93
C GLN A 337 -2.41 31.76 30.99
N GLU A 338 -2.56 31.13 32.17
CA GLU A 338 -1.56 31.18 33.24
C GLU A 338 -0.22 30.56 32.78
N SER A 339 -0.25 29.43 32.08
CA SER A 339 0.95 28.82 31.49
C SER A 339 1.63 29.79 30.52
N GLN A 340 0.86 30.48 29.69
CA GLN A 340 1.39 31.45 28.74
C GLN A 340 1.98 32.69 29.44
N ASP A 341 1.33 33.19 30.48
CA ASP A 341 1.82 34.31 31.28
C ASP A 341 3.13 33.93 32.01
N ILE A 342 3.22 32.70 32.54
CA ILE A 342 4.47 32.19 33.14
C ILE A 342 5.56 32.07 32.08
N GLU A 343 5.27 31.53 30.90
CA GLU A 343 6.23 31.42 29.79
C GLU A 343 6.78 32.78 29.35
N THR A 344 5.92 33.78 29.21
CA THR A 344 6.35 35.15 28.85
C THR A 344 7.24 35.76 29.93
N SER A 345 6.89 35.62 31.21
CA SER A 345 7.71 36.09 32.34
C SER A 345 9.08 35.40 32.39
N LEU A 346 9.14 34.10 32.06
CA LEU A 346 10.37 33.34 31.99
C LEU A 346 11.26 33.82 30.83
N GLU A 347 10.68 34.11 29.68
CA GLU A 347 11.40 34.63 28.52
C GLU A 347 11.96 36.04 28.79
N GLU A 348 11.19 36.90 29.46
CA GLU A 348 11.70 38.19 29.94
C GLU A 348 12.88 38.04 30.91
N LEU A 349 12.81 37.09 31.85
CA LEU A 349 13.89 36.84 32.80
C LEU A 349 15.14 36.30 32.10
N LYS A 350 14.98 35.38 31.13
CA LYS A 350 16.08 34.88 30.30
C LYS A 350 16.72 36.00 29.50
N SER A 351 15.92 36.88 28.89
CA SER A 351 16.42 38.05 28.16
C SER A 351 17.24 38.98 29.07
N LYS A 352 16.71 39.34 30.25
CA LYS A 352 17.44 40.13 31.26
C LYS A 352 18.74 39.46 31.71
N PHE A 353 18.71 38.14 31.92
CA PHE A 353 19.92 37.38 32.28
C PHE A 353 20.96 37.42 31.16
N ASN A 354 20.55 37.25 29.90
CA ASN A 354 21.44 37.32 28.76
C ASN A 354 22.06 38.72 28.60
N ASP A 355 21.28 39.78 28.78
CA ASP A 355 21.78 41.16 28.78
C ASP A 355 22.82 41.40 29.88
N ILE A 356 22.56 40.90 31.09
CA ILE A 356 23.51 41.00 32.21
C ILE A 356 24.77 40.18 31.91
N LYS A 357 24.62 38.99 31.35
CA LYS A 357 25.75 38.13 30.95
C LYS A 357 26.62 38.84 29.92
N ILE A 358 26.04 39.40 28.86
CA ILE A 358 26.78 40.16 27.84
C ILE A 358 27.49 41.37 28.46
N LYS A 359 26.81 42.15 29.32
CA LYS A 359 27.43 43.28 30.03
C LYS A 359 28.59 42.85 30.93
N ASN A 360 28.46 41.72 31.61
CA ASN A 360 29.51 41.18 32.47
C ASN A 360 30.68 40.64 31.66
N GLU A 361 30.43 39.92 30.56
CA GLU A 361 31.46 39.48 29.63
C GLU A 361 32.23 40.67 29.05
N ALA A 362 31.54 41.74 28.66
CA ALA A 362 32.17 42.99 28.21
C ALA A 362 33.02 43.67 29.30
N LYS A 363 32.57 43.66 30.56
CA LYS A 363 33.37 44.15 31.69
C LYS A 363 34.60 43.28 31.92
N ILE A 364 34.47 41.95 31.85
CA ILE A 364 35.58 41.01 32.02
C ILE A 364 36.61 41.19 30.89
N THR A 365 36.19 41.33 29.64
CA THR A 365 37.11 41.57 28.52
C THR A 365 37.82 42.90 28.66
N ASN A 366 37.12 43.96 29.09
CA ASN A 366 37.74 45.25 29.37
C ASN A 366 38.74 45.20 30.54
N LEU A 367 38.40 44.51 31.64
CA LEU A 367 39.35 44.34 32.75
C LEU A 367 40.57 43.51 32.34
N LYS A 368 40.38 42.50 31.49
CA LYS A 368 41.49 41.72 30.92
C LYS A 368 42.39 42.56 30.01
N SER A 369 41.83 43.43 29.17
CA SER A 369 42.64 44.32 28.32
C SER A 369 43.39 45.35 29.14
N GLN A 370 42.77 45.92 30.18
CA GLN A 370 43.44 46.80 31.14
C GLN A 370 44.59 46.08 31.86
N LEU A 371 44.37 44.85 32.32
CA LEU A 371 45.40 44.02 32.94
C LEU A 371 46.57 43.76 31.97
N GLN A 372 46.28 43.40 30.71
CA GLN A 372 47.32 43.20 29.69
C GLN A 372 48.12 44.47 29.42
N SER A 373 47.46 45.63 29.35
CA SER A 373 48.12 46.92 29.18
C SER A 373 49.05 47.25 30.34
N ILE A 374 48.60 47.04 31.59
CA ILE A 374 49.43 47.25 32.78
C ILE A 374 50.60 46.27 32.80
N LEU A 375 50.39 44.99 32.49
CA LEU A 375 51.47 44.00 32.42
C LEU A 375 52.51 44.35 31.35
N MET A 376 52.07 44.85 30.18
CA MET A 376 52.98 45.36 29.15
C MET A 376 53.76 46.58 29.65
N ALA A 377 53.10 47.53 30.32
CA ALA A 377 53.75 48.72 30.88
C ALA A 377 54.79 48.35 31.95
N ILE A 378 54.47 47.41 32.84
CA ILE A 378 55.40 46.87 33.83
C ILE A 378 56.61 46.25 33.13
N LYS A 379 56.39 45.39 32.14
CA LYS A 379 57.48 44.78 31.37
C LYS A 379 58.38 45.82 30.70
N THR A 380 57.81 46.85 30.07
CA THR A 380 58.59 47.92 29.46
C THR A 380 59.39 48.72 30.48
N GLU A 381 58.86 48.92 31.68
CA GLU A 381 59.56 49.63 32.76
C GLU A 381 60.65 48.75 33.39
N GLU A 382 60.43 47.42 33.51
CA GLU A 382 61.46 46.45 33.90
C GLU A 382 62.60 46.40 32.86
N ASP A 383 62.29 46.37 31.57
CA ASP A 383 63.28 46.44 30.48
C ASP A 383 64.05 47.78 30.51
N ARG A 384 63.37 48.89 30.83
CA ARG A 384 63.99 50.21 31.02
C ARG A 384 64.90 50.22 32.25
N GLN A 385 64.45 49.67 33.38
CA GLN A 385 65.20 49.56 34.62
C GLN A 385 66.46 48.72 34.43
N THR A 386 66.35 47.55 33.79
CA THR A 386 67.53 46.69 33.51
C THR A 386 68.52 47.38 32.56
N SER A 387 68.03 48.10 31.54
CA SER A 387 68.87 48.91 30.64
C SER A 387 69.58 50.05 31.38
N LEU A 388 68.89 50.73 32.29
CA LEU A 388 69.48 51.76 33.14
C LEU A 388 70.49 51.17 34.13
N GLN A 389 70.21 50.04 34.77
CA GLN A 389 71.16 49.37 35.67
C GLN A 389 72.45 48.97 34.94
N LYS A 390 72.35 48.48 33.69
CA LYS A 390 73.52 48.25 32.84
C LYS A 390 74.30 49.56 32.61
N LYS A 391 73.63 50.68 32.32
CA LYS A 391 74.25 52.01 32.14
C LYS A 391 74.86 52.56 33.44
N THR A 392 74.21 52.39 34.59
CA THR A 392 74.73 52.88 35.88
C THR A 392 75.91 52.06 36.36
N ASN A 393 75.93 50.73 36.13
CA ASN A 393 77.11 49.91 36.42
C ASN A 393 78.33 50.35 35.59
N VAL A 394 78.12 50.84 34.37
CA VAL A 394 79.18 51.46 33.54
C VAL A 394 79.63 52.81 34.13
N ASN A 395 78.73 53.59 34.74
CA ASN A 395 79.05 54.87 35.37
C ASN A 395 79.53 54.80 36.84
N THR A 396 79.38 53.68 37.54
CA THR A 396 79.85 53.53 38.93
C THR A 396 81.36 53.39 39.08
N ILE A 397 82.12 53.37 37.98
CA ILE A 397 83.59 53.43 38.05
C ILE A 397 84.09 54.84 38.44
N ASP A 398 83.28 55.91 38.31
CA ASP A 398 83.77 57.31 38.41
C ASP A 398 83.23 58.18 39.56
N LYS A 399 82.38 57.69 40.48
CA LYS A 399 81.81 58.56 41.56
C LYS A 399 82.49 58.35 42.92
N LYS A 400 83.50 59.18 43.20
CA LYS A 400 84.22 59.23 44.49
C LYS A 400 84.19 60.58 45.23
N PHE A 401 83.30 61.51 44.86
CA PHE A 401 83.17 62.81 45.55
C PHE A 401 81.71 63.29 45.57
N ASP A 402 81.01 63.08 46.68
CA ASP A 402 79.81 63.84 47.04
C ASP A 402 80.14 64.65 48.30
N VAL A 403 80.11 65.98 48.19
CA VAL A 403 80.32 66.93 49.30
C VAL A 403 78.96 67.17 49.97
N SER A 404 78.87 66.98 51.28
CA SER A 404 77.59 67.08 52.02
C SER A 404 77.07 68.52 52.09
N PHE A 405 75.75 68.68 51.97
CA PHE A 405 75.04 69.96 52.13
C PHE A 405 75.35 70.63 53.48
N ASP A 406 75.64 69.84 54.51
CA ASP A 406 76.01 70.34 55.84
C ASP A 406 77.39 71.03 55.84
N GLU A 407 78.35 70.54 55.06
CA GLU A 407 79.65 71.21 54.90
C GLU A 407 79.51 72.56 54.18
N LEU A 408 78.56 72.64 53.24
CA LEU A 408 78.28 73.87 52.52
C LEU A 408 77.58 74.88 53.43
N ALA A 409 76.59 74.45 54.23
CA ALA A 409 75.91 75.29 55.21
C ALA A 409 76.87 75.82 56.29
N ALA A 410 77.84 75.02 56.72
CA ALA A 410 78.88 75.43 57.64
C ALA A 410 79.78 76.53 57.05
N LYS A 411 80.24 76.36 55.81
CA LYS A 411 81.04 77.39 55.10
C LYS A 411 80.28 78.69 54.86
N VAL A 412 79.00 78.61 54.53
CA VAL A 412 78.16 79.82 54.35
C VAL A 412 78.04 80.59 55.66
N SER A 413 77.88 79.90 56.80
CA SER A 413 77.84 80.54 58.12
C SER A 413 79.21 81.16 58.49
N GLU A 414 80.32 80.48 58.17
CA GLU A 414 81.67 81.04 58.36
C GLU A 414 81.87 82.35 57.59
N VAL A 415 81.42 82.41 56.33
CA VAL A 415 81.53 83.62 55.51
C VAL A 415 80.61 84.72 56.02
N TYR A 416 79.40 84.39 56.49
CA TYR A 416 78.45 85.33 57.07
C TYR A 416 79.04 86.10 58.26
N VAL A 417 79.68 85.37 59.19
CA VAL A 417 80.37 85.96 60.35
C VAL A 417 81.56 86.81 59.92
N ARG A 418 82.37 86.35 58.95
CA ARG A 418 83.51 87.12 58.45
C ARG A 418 83.13 88.43 57.77
N CYS A 419 81.94 88.51 57.19
CA CYS A 419 81.39 89.74 56.61
C CYS A 419 80.97 90.78 57.68
N GLY A 420 81.09 90.46 58.98
CA GLY A 420 80.83 91.38 60.09
C GLY A 420 79.35 91.46 60.51
N LEU A 421 78.54 90.48 60.12
CA LEU A 421 77.14 90.34 60.51
C LEU A 421 77.03 89.40 61.74
N GLU A 422 76.14 89.69 62.69
CA GLU A 422 75.91 88.86 63.88
C GLU A 422 75.15 87.58 63.50
N ASP A 423 75.68 86.41 63.88
CA ASP A 423 75.12 85.11 63.51
C ASP A 423 73.92 84.78 64.41
N ASP A 424 72.70 85.07 63.94
CA ASP A 424 71.47 84.63 64.59
C ASP A 424 71.05 83.23 64.05
N PRO A 425 70.91 82.21 64.91
CA PRO A 425 70.49 80.86 64.51
C PRO A 425 69.12 80.78 63.82
N SER A 426 68.30 81.83 63.90
CA SER A 426 67.00 81.91 63.21
C SER A 426 67.10 82.23 61.71
N ILE A 427 68.28 82.65 61.23
CA ILE A 427 68.51 83.02 59.83
C ILE A 427 68.99 81.80 59.04
N GLY A 428 68.15 81.34 58.09
CA GLY A 428 68.48 80.18 57.24
C GLY A 428 69.64 80.45 56.27
N THR A 429 70.31 79.38 55.80
CA THR A 429 71.49 79.45 54.90
C THR A 429 71.27 80.32 53.66
N LEU A 430 70.07 80.28 53.08
CA LEU A 430 69.71 81.10 51.91
C LEU A 430 69.67 82.59 52.27
N GLN A 431 69.15 82.92 53.45
CA GLN A 431 68.98 84.29 53.94
C GLN A 431 70.32 84.89 54.42
N LYS A 432 71.21 84.03 54.94
CA LYS A 432 72.62 84.37 55.16
C LYS A 432 73.32 84.76 53.86
N LEU A 433 73.13 83.97 52.79
CA LEU A 433 73.66 84.29 51.46
C LEU A 433 73.13 85.62 50.92
N THR A 434 71.84 85.90 51.07
CA THR A 434 71.25 87.18 50.64
C THR A 434 71.84 88.39 51.38
N SER A 435 72.15 88.27 52.67
CA SER A 435 72.79 89.40 53.38
C SER A 435 74.27 89.54 53.04
N ILE A 436 74.97 88.42 52.76
CA ILE A 436 76.35 88.45 52.23
C ILE A 436 76.36 89.16 50.89
N GLU A 437 75.41 88.87 50.01
CA GLU A 437 75.25 89.51 48.70
C GLU A 437 75.02 91.03 48.85
N ALA A 438 74.09 91.44 49.71
CA ALA A 438 73.86 92.86 49.99
C ALA A 438 75.10 93.58 50.54
N LYS A 439 75.89 92.93 51.42
CA LYS A 439 77.12 93.50 51.95
C LYS A 439 78.22 93.60 50.91
N LEU A 440 78.26 92.64 49.98
CA LEU A 440 79.18 92.63 48.86
C LEU A 440 78.83 93.75 47.87
N GLU A 441 77.56 93.99 47.59
CA GLU A 441 77.09 95.13 46.79
C GLU A 441 77.45 96.48 47.44
N GLU A 442 77.24 96.64 48.75
CA GLU A 442 77.66 97.84 49.51
C GLU A 442 79.19 98.06 49.39
N SER A 443 79.96 96.99 49.51
CA SER A 443 81.43 97.05 49.40
C SER A 443 81.87 97.40 47.97
N ILE A 444 81.17 96.91 46.95
CA ILE A 444 81.43 97.26 45.55
C ILE A 444 81.06 98.72 45.28
N LEU A 445 79.95 99.23 45.82
CA LEU A 445 79.58 100.64 45.74
C LEU A 445 80.61 101.54 46.43
N ALA A 446 81.14 101.13 47.59
CA ALA A 446 82.23 101.83 48.26
C ALA A 446 83.52 101.83 47.42
N LEU A 447 83.80 100.76 46.67
CA LEU A 447 84.92 100.67 45.74
C LEU A 447 84.73 101.52 44.47
N GLN A 448 83.49 101.74 44.01
CA GLN A 448 83.20 102.64 42.88
C GLN A 448 83.55 104.12 43.15
N GLY A 449 83.65 104.53 44.41
CA GLY A 449 84.04 105.89 44.80
C GLY A 449 85.55 106.16 44.85
N ILE A 450 86.40 105.15 44.62
CA ILE A 450 87.85 105.28 44.73
C ILE A 450 88.44 105.81 43.40
N PRO A 451 89.23 106.91 43.41
CA PRO A 451 89.83 107.46 42.20
C PRO A 451 90.69 106.44 41.45
N ALA A 452 90.53 106.35 40.13
CA ALA A 452 91.28 105.42 39.27
C ALA A 452 92.81 105.57 39.40
N ASP A 453 93.30 106.79 39.68
CA ASP A 453 94.72 107.08 39.90
C ASP A 453 95.29 106.37 41.14
N PHE A 454 94.49 106.23 42.20
CA PHE A 454 94.91 105.50 43.40
C PHE A 454 95.04 104.01 43.10
N ILE A 455 94.10 103.44 42.34
CA ILE A 455 94.13 102.03 41.93
C ILE A 455 95.37 101.78 41.05
N GLU A 456 95.63 102.62 40.05
CA GLU A 456 96.78 102.45 39.16
C GLU A 456 98.12 102.58 39.89
N GLN A 457 98.24 103.50 40.87
CA GLN A 457 99.44 103.61 41.71
C GLN A 457 99.63 102.40 42.62
N THR A 458 98.54 101.87 43.17
CA THR A 458 98.58 100.70 44.06
C THR A 458 98.92 99.43 43.27
N GLU A 459 98.39 99.27 42.05
CA GLU A 459 98.76 98.18 41.15
C GLU A 459 100.22 98.29 40.69
N LYS A 460 100.66 99.48 40.24
CA LYS A 460 102.07 99.68 39.85
C LYS A 460 103.04 99.40 40.99
N SER A 461 102.70 99.76 42.22
CA SER A 461 103.55 99.48 43.39
C SER A 461 103.59 97.99 43.74
N ARG A 462 102.45 97.28 43.71
CA ARG A 462 102.41 95.81 43.90
C ARG A 462 103.15 95.05 42.80
N GLU A 463 102.97 95.44 41.54
CA GLU A 463 103.65 94.82 40.41
C GLU A 463 105.17 95.08 40.47
N LYS A 464 105.59 96.27 40.89
CA LYS A 464 107.00 96.59 41.17
C LYS A 464 107.54 95.71 42.31
N GLN A 465 106.80 95.53 43.40
CA GLN A 465 107.20 94.64 44.51
C GLN A 465 107.32 93.19 44.05
N ARG A 466 106.39 92.68 43.24
CA ARG A 466 106.43 91.31 42.73
C ARG A 466 107.64 91.07 41.81
N ARG A 467 107.99 92.05 40.97
CA ARG A 467 109.21 92.01 40.14
C ARG A 467 110.48 92.09 40.95
N LEU A 468 110.51 92.90 42.01
CA LEU A 468 111.65 92.98 42.93
C LEU A 468 111.83 91.66 43.68
N ALA A 469 110.76 91.10 44.26
CA ALA A 469 110.81 89.81 44.95
C ALA A 469 111.30 88.67 44.04
N LEU A 470 110.84 88.62 42.79
CA LEU A 470 111.31 87.61 41.83
C LEU A 470 112.80 87.79 41.45
N ARG A 471 113.28 89.03 41.38
CA ARG A 471 114.70 89.32 41.12
C ARG A 471 115.56 88.99 42.33
N GLU A 472 115.12 89.33 43.53
CA GLU A 472 115.80 89.00 44.79
C GLU A 472 115.88 87.49 44.98
N GLU A 473 114.79 86.74 44.75
CA GLU A 473 114.79 85.27 44.83
C GLU A 473 115.78 84.65 43.83
N LYS A 474 115.88 85.22 42.61
CA LYS A 474 116.83 84.76 41.59
C LYS A 474 118.29 85.06 41.97
N MET A 475 118.56 86.24 42.53
CA MET A 475 119.89 86.62 43.01
C MET A 475 120.32 85.75 44.19
N GLU A 476 119.40 85.47 45.11
CA GLU A 476 119.68 84.64 46.29
C GLU A 476 119.97 83.18 45.91
N LYS A 477 119.22 82.61 44.96
CA LYS A 477 119.54 81.26 44.42
C LYS A 477 120.93 81.22 43.79
N GLN A 478 121.35 82.25 43.07
CA GLN A 478 122.70 82.31 42.51
C GLN A 478 123.77 82.46 43.60
N ARG A 479 123.51 83.24 44.65
CA ARG A 479 124.42 83.41 45.79
C ARG A 479 124.66 82.09 46.52
N ILE A 480 123.58 81.35 46.84
CA ILE A 480 123.66 80.05 47.52
C ILE A 480 124.43 79.03 46.65
N GLU A 481 124.21 79.02 45.33
CA GLU A 481 124.94 78.14 44.41
C GLU A 481 126.44 78.46 44.38
N GLN A 482 126.81 79.76 44.39
CA GLN A 482 128.20 80.20 44.44
C GLN A 482 128.86 79.85 45.79
N GLU A 483 128.16 80.07 46.90
CA GLU A 483 128.63 79.74 48.25
C GLU A 483 128.88 78.24 48.40
N LYS A 484 127.93 77.38 47.99
CA LYS A 484 128.10 75.91 47.97
C LYS A 484 129.25 75.45 47.07
N ARG A 485 129.58 76.20 46.01
CA ARG A 485 130.72 75.90 45.15
C ARG A 485 132.04 76.30 45.84
N ALA A 486 132.07 77.44 46.52
CA ALA A 486 133.22 77.89 47.30
C ALA A 486 133.50 76.94 48.47
N GLU A 487 132.47 76.52 49.20
CA GLU A 487 132.56 75.58 50.33
C GLU A 487 133.13 74.22 49.89
N ARG A 488 132.58 73.62 48.81
CA ARG A 488 133.14 72.38 48.23
C ARG A 488 134.57 72.52 47.74
N SER A 489 134.99 73.71 47.31
CA SER A 489 136.38 73.97 46.93
C SER A 489 137.29 74.01 48.15
N LEU A 490 136.83 74.62 49.25
CA LEU A 490 137.56 74.73 50.50
C LEU A 490 137.71 73.35 51.16
N GLU A 491 136.66 72.54 51.16
CA GLU A 491 136.67 71.17 51.68
C GLU A 491 137.64 70.26 50.91
N ARG A 492 137.72 70.40 49.58
CA ARG A 492 138.75 69.72 48.77
C ARG A 492 140.17 70.17 49.12
N ALA A 493 140.37 71.44 49.45
CA ALA A 493 141.68 71.97 49.82
C ALA A 493 142.15 71.45 51.19
N HIS A 494 141.22 71.14 52.10
CA HIS A 494 141.53 70.61 53.44
C HIS A 494 141.67 69.08 53.48
N ALA A 495 141.39 68.36 52.40
CA ALA A 495 141.53 66.90 52.37
C ALA A 495 143.02 66.48 52.25
N PRO A 496 143.54 65.60 53.13
CA PRO A 496 144.93 65.17 53.10
C PRO A 496 145.24 64.28 51.88
N ILE A 497 146.38 64.52 51.24
CA ILE A 497 146.77 63.90 49.96
C ILE A 497 147.45 62.53 50.19
N PRO A 498 146.92 61.41 49.65
CA PRO A 498 147.59 60.11 49.72
C PRO A 498 148.77 60.03 48.74
N ARG A 499 149.94 59.63 49.22
CA ARG A 499 151.16 59.51 48.40
C ARG A 499 151.23 58.14 47.72
N LYS A 500 151.28 58.11 46.39
CA LYS A 500 151.60 56.91 45.61
C LYS A 500 153.07 56.92 45.24
N THR A 501 153.82 55.94 45.73
CA THR A 501 155.24 55.73 45.40
C THR A 501 155.35 54.92 44.10
N GLY A 502 155.94 55.50 43.05
CA GLY A 502 156.25 54.84 41.77
C GLY A 502 155.77 55.59 40.54
N LYS A 503 156.55 55.58 39.44
CA LYS A 503 156.28 56.32 38.19
C LYS A 503 155.12 55.67 37.37
N PRO A 504 154.01 56.37 37.11
CA PRO A 504 152.85 55.85 36.36
C PRO A 504 152.92 56.07 34.83
N ILE A 505 152.32 55.14 34.08
CA ILE A 505 152.30 55.05 32.61
C ILE A 505 151.09 55.77 31.99
N MET A 506 151.27 56.44 30.83
CA MET A 506 150.22 57.15 30.09
C MET A 506 149.73 56.40 28.85
N PHE A 507 148.42 56.44 28.59
CA PHE A 507 147.80 56.05 27.32
C PHE A 507 146.96 57.20 26.73
N ARG A 508 146.79 57.21 25.40
CA ARG A 508 146.09 58.27 24.63
C ARG A 508 144.67 57.87 24.17
N SER A 509 143.85 58.89 23.89
CA SER A 509 142.38 58.93 23.76
C SER A 509 141.77 58.44 22.43
N HIS A 510 140.45 58.21 22.41
CA HIS A 510 139.60 58.00 21.21
C HIS A 510 138.21 58.67 21.29
N LEU A 511 137.56 58.93 20.15
CA LEU A 511 136.39 59.85 19.99
C LEU A 511 135.11 59.25 19.33
N PHE A 512 133.97 59.45 20.02
CA PHE A 512 132.53 59.72 19.66
C PHE A 512 131.60 58.78 18.82
N LYS A 513 130.27 58.73 19.16
CA LYS A 513 129.02 59.06 18.33
C LYS A 513 127.64 58.57 18.90
N LYS A 514 126.48 59.10 18.39
CA LYS A 514 125.02 58.83 18.76
C LYS A 514 124.08 58.58 17.53
N LYS A 515 122.85 57.99 17.70
CA LYS A 515 121.79 57.62 16.66
C LYS A 515 120.30 58.01 17.00
N LYS A 516 119.35 57.95 16.00
CA LYS A 516 117.90 58.40 15.91
C LYS A 516 116.80 57.28 15.82
N ARG A 517 115.45 57.59 15.97
CA ARG A 517 114.25 56.66 15.87
C ARG A 517 112.91 57.30 15.30
N GLN A 518 111.95 56.46 14.82
CA GLN A 518 110.71 56.63 13.96
C GLN A 518 109.31 56.91 14.63
N VAL A 519 108.23 57.16 13.84
CA VAL A 519 106.84 57.69 14.13
C VAL A 519 105.68 56.75 13.65
N THR A 520 104.46 56.83 14.25
CA THR A 520 103.16 56.20 13.84
C THR A 520 101.99 57.21 13.78
N GLU A 521 101.02 57.03 12.86
CA GLU A 521 99.91 57.94 12.48
C GLU A 521 98.57 57.78 13.26
N VAL A 522 97.71 58.83 13.21
CA VAL A 522 96.44 59.06 13.94
C VAL A 522 95.29 59.28 12.94
N LYS A 523 94.07 58.75 13.18
CA LYS A 523 92.86 58.99 12.36
C LYS A 523 92.09 60.24 12.79
N THR A 524 91.55 60.98 11.82
CA THR A 524 90.89 62.31 11.94
C THR A 524 89.37 62.23 12.10
N ASP A 525 88.76 63.35 12.53
CA ASP A 525 87.36 63.44 13.00
C ASP A 525 86.29 63.23 11.91
N GLU A 526 86.63 63.32 10.63
CA GLU A 526 85.72 63.05 9.50
C GLU A 526 85.26 61.57 9.46
N ASP A 527 86.07 60.65 9.98
CA ASP A 527 85.71 59.22 10.09
C ASP A 527 84.62 58.97 11.14
N LYS A 528 84.41 59.91 12.09
CA LYS A 528 83.41 59.76 13.17
C LYS A 528 82.01 60.21 12.74
N GLU A 529 81.92 61.28 11.95
CA GLU A 529 80.63 61.81 11.48
C GLU A 529 79.95 60.89 10.46
N LEU A 530 80.74 60.14 9.67
CA LEU A 530 80.22 59.13 8.72
C LEU A 530 79.57 57.93 9.42
N ILE A 531 80.03 57.58 10.62
CA ILE A 531 79.47 56.49 11.43
C ILE A 531 78.12 56.91 12.03
N GLU A 532 77.99 58.15 12.49
CA GLU A 532 76.76 58.68 13.10
C GLU A 532 75.61 58.85 12.08
N PHE A 533 75.93 59.06 10.80
CA PHE A 533 74.93 59.13 9.72
C PHE A 533 74.35 57.76 9.32
N LEU A 534 75.13 56.68 9.46
CA LEU A 534 74.72 55.31 9.08
C LEU A 534 73.88 54.60 10.17
N GLU A 535 73.86 55.11 11.40
CA GLU A 535 73.11 54.52 12.54
C GLU A 535 71.68 55.09 12.72
N ARG A 536 71.23 55.99 11.84
CA ARG A 536 69.83 56.47 11.84
C ARG A 536 68.95 55.57 10.96
N ASP A 537 68.29 54.60 11.59
CA ASP A 537 67.24 53.78 10.96
C ASP A 537 66.03 54.65 10.57
N TYR A 538 65.52 54.49 9.34
CA TYR A 538 64.26 55.06 8.83
C TYR A 538 63.09 54.10 9.00
#